data_AF-A0A1F8LKZ5-F1
#
_entry.id   AF-A0A1F8LKZ5-F1
#
_cell.length_a   1.000
_cell.length_b   1.000
_cell.length_c   1.000
_cell.angle_alpha   90.00
_cell.angle_beta   90.00
_cell.angle_gamma   90.00
#
_symmetry.space_group_name_H-M   'P 1'
#
loop_
_entity.id
_entity.type
_entity.pdbx_description
1 polymer ?
#
loop_
_entity_poly.entity_id
_entity_poly.type
_entity_poly.pdbx_seq_one_letter_code
_entity_poly.pdbx_strand_id
1 'polypeptide(L)'
;MTQDNQKDYSATIQMVVSAAREIKDNDIVYVGVGLPMQAALLAKNYTAPNCVIVIENGIVRSNLFPIPAATDTLGSQSFADQLSGLFHVMSLGQAGHLNTGFLGAGQVDRFGNLNDTCVGDYRNPIHRWPGSGGGNDIMSWCTRTIVILEQDKRRFLEKVDFITCPGYLDGKPGTREEIGLRPNTGPAAVITNLGIYG
;
A
#
# COMPACT_ATOMS: atom_id res chain seq x y z
N MET A 1 39.12 -16.71 -15.72
CA MET A 1 38.50 -16.54 -14.38
C MET A 1 37.55 -15.37 -14.47
N THR A 2 36.28 -15.65 -14.76
CA THR A 2 35.21 -14.66 -14.69
C THR A 2 35.02 -14.31 -13.22
N GLN A 3 35.31 -13.06 -12.84
CA GLN A 3 34.95 -12.57 -11.52
C GLN A 3 33.44 -12.71 -11.37
N ASP A 4 33.03 -13.55 -10.42
CA ASP A 4 31.64 -13.64 -9.98
C ASP A 4 31.23 -12.25 -9.49
N ASN A 5 30.45 -11.57 -10.32
CA ASN A 5 29.76 -10.34 -9.95
C ASN A 5 28.61 -10.76 -9.02
N GLN A 6 28.92 -11.17 -7.79
CA GLN A 6 27.90 -11.28 -6.74
C GLN A 6 27.38 -9.86 -6.49
N LYS A 7 26.33 -9.50 -7.22
CA LYS A 7 25.57 -8.29 -6.95
C LYS A 7 24.95 -8.47 -5.57
N ASP A 8 25.51 -7.77 -4.58
CA ASP A 8 24.92 -7.65 -3.26
C ASP A 8 23.56 -6.95 -3.40
N TYR A 9 22.48 -7.74 -3.37
CA TYR A 9 21.12 -7.23 -3.42
C TYR A 9 20.59 -7.10 -2.01
N SER A 10 20.23 -5.87 -1.60
CA SER A 10 19.58 -5.68 -0.31
C SER A 10 18.16 -6.26 -0.30
N ALA A 11 17.73 -6.75 0.87
CA ALA A 11 16.37 -7.26 1.05
C ALA A 11 15.33 -6.20 0.70
N THR A 12 15.59 -4.93 1.04
CA THR A 12 14.72 -3.79 0.69
C THR A 12 14.53 -3.64 -0.82
N ILE A 13 15.60 -3.80 -1.62
CA ILE A 13 15.49 -3.75 -3.09
C ILE A 13 14.64 -4.92 -3.59
N GLN A 14 14.83 -6.12 -3.05
CA GLN A 14 14.02 -7.28 -3.43
C GLN A 14 12.53 -7.10 -3.08
N MET A 15 12.23 -6.46 -1.95
CA MET A 15 10.85 -6.10 -1.58
C MET A 15 10.25 -5.13 -2.60
N VAL A 16 10.98 -4.07 -2.99
CA VAL A 16 10.51 -3.10 -4.00
C VAL A 16 10.29 -3.76 -5.36
N VAL A 17 11.20 -4.63 -5.81
CA VAL A 17 11.06 -5.38 -7.06
C VAL A 17 9.86 -6.33 -7.02
N SER A 18 9.66 -7.02 -5.90
CA SER A 18 8.52 -7.92 -5.70
C SER A 18 7.20 -7.15 -5.72
N ALA A 19 7.14 -6.02 -5.03
CA ALA A 19 5.99 -5.12 -5.01
C ALA A 19 5.69 -4.55 -6.41
N ALA A 20 6.71 -4.16 -7.17
CA ALA A 20 6.52 -3.65 -8.53
C ALA A 20 5.90 -4.70 -9.49
N ARG A 21 6.19 -5.99 -9.26
CA ARG A 21 5.63 -7.09 -10.07
C ARG A 21 4.14 -7.35 -9.83
N GLU A 22 3.59 -6.85 -8.72
CA GLU A 22 2.16 -6.98 -8.41
C GLU A 22 1.29 -6.00 -9.20
N ILE A 23 1.89 -4.95 -9.78
CA ILE A 23 1.23 -3.93 -10.58
C ILE A 23 1.07 -4.43 -12.01
N LYS A 24 -0.16 -4.45 -12.50
CA LYS A 24 -0.48 -4.78 -13.89
C LYS A 24 -0.42 -3.53 -14.75
N ASP A 25 -0.11 -3.72 -16.03
CA ASP A 25 -0.21 -2.64 -16.99
C ASP A 25 -1.65 -2.14 -17.07
N ASN A 26 -1.84 -0.81 -17.08
CA ASN A 26 -3.13 -0.11 -16.98
C ASN A 26 -3.82 -0.15 -15.61
N ASP A 27 -3.17 -0.64 -14.55
CA ASP A 27 -3.71 -0.46 -13.19
C ASP A 27 -3.80 1.03 -12.83
N ILE A 28 -4.89 1.42 -12.17
CA ILE A 28 -4.93 2.67 -11.42
C ILE A 28 -4.46 2.37 -9.99
N VAL A 29 -3.24 2.83 -9.70
CA VAL A 29 -2.48 2.51 -8.50
C VAL A 29 -2.65 3.61 -7.46
N TYR A 30 -3.32 3.29 -6.36
CA TYR A 30 -3.45 4.19 -5.21
C TYR A 30 -2.28 3.96 -4.25
N VAL A 31 -1.40 4.94 -4.12
CA VAL A 31 -0.15 4.81 -3.36
C VAL A 31 0.25 6.10 -2.62
N GLY A 32 0.79 5.92 -1.41
CA GLY A 32 1.43 6.98 -0.63
C GLY A 32 2.90 7.16 -0.98
N VAL A 33 3.76 7.37 0.03
CA VAL A 33 5.22 7.52 -0.14
C VAL A 33 6.01 6.31 0.37
N GLY A 34 7.34 6.37 0.27
CA GLY A 34 8.23 5.31 0.76
C GLY A 34 8.42 4.15 -0.22
N LEU A 35 8.62 2.93 0.31
CA LEU A 35 8.79 1.72 -0.52
C LEU A 35 7.65 1.48 -1.51
N PRO A 36 6.36 1.70 -1.15
CA PRO A 36 5.25 1.67 -2.11
C PRO A 36 5.46 2.54 -3.36
N MET A 37 5.86 3.80 -3.19
CA MET A 37 6.06 4.73 -4.30
C MET A 37 7.24 4.32 -5.18
N GLN A 38 8.31 3.78 -4.57
CA GLN A 38 9.43 3.22 -5.33
C GLN A 38 8.99 2.03 -6.18
N ALA A 39 8.15 1.15 -5.65
CA ALA A 39 7.61 0.01 -6.39
C ALA A 39 6.70 0.47 -7.55
N ALA A 40 5.83 1.45 -7.31
CA ALA A 40 4.96 2.02 -8.34
C ALA A 40 5.75 2.67 -9.49
N LEU A 41 6.76 3.49 -9.17
CA LEU A 41 7.61 4.10 -10.17
C LEU A 41 8.49 3.09 -10.89
N LEU A 42 8.97 2.05 -10.20
CA LEU A 42 9.71 0.95 -10.83
C LEU A 42 8.82 0.19 -11.81
N ALA A 43 7.61 -0.20 -11.42
CA ALA A 43 6.68 -0.87 -12.32
C ALA A 43 6.38 0.01 -13.53
N LYS A 44 6.07 1.29 -13.31
CA LYS A 44 5.82 2.25 -14.38
C LYS A 44 6.98 2.41 -15.36
N ASN A 45 8.21 2.31 -14.89
CA ASN A 45 9.37 2.46 -15.76
C ASN A 45 9.71 1.18 -16.56
N TYR A 46 9.15 0.01 -16.20
CA TYR A 46 9.55 -1.27 -16.78
C TYR A 46 8.40 -2.20 -17.14
N THR A 47 7.59 -2.63 -16.16
CA THR A 47 6.63 -3.72 -16.33
C THR A 47 5.19 -3.26 -16.62
N ALA A 48 4.84 -2.03 -16.26
CA ALA A 48 3.50 -1.48 -16.33
C ALA A 48 3.52 0.00 -16.78
N PRO A 49 4.05 0.32 -17.97
CA PRO A 49 4.23 1.70 -18.43
C PRO A 49 2.93 2.53 -18.48
N ASN A 50 1.79 1.89 -18.68
CA ASN A 50 0.48 2.53 -18.78
C ASN A 50 -0.27 2.61 -17.44
N CYS A 51 0.31 2.14 -16.32
CA CYS A 51 -0.36 2.32 -15.02
C CYS A 51 -0.48 3.81 -14.65
N VAL A 52 -1.55 4.19 -13.96
CA VAL A 52 -1.77 5.56 -13.49
C VAL A 52 -1.54 5.61 -11.99
N ILE A 53 -0.68 6.50 -11.51
CA ILE A 53 -0.42 6.67 -10.08
C ILE A 53 -1.34 7.75 -9.54
N VAL A 54 -2.05 7.42 -8.46
CA VAL A 54 -2.96 8.33 -7.74
C VAL A 54 -2.52 8.43 -6.28
N ILE A 55 -2.39 9.67 -5.79
CA ILE A 55 -2.03 9.98 -4.39
C ILE A 55 -3.28 10.59 -3.70
N GLU A 56 -3.44 10.31 -2.41
CA GLU A 56 -4.67 10.60 -1.63
C GLU A 56 -5.16 12.04 -1.76
N ASN A 57 -4.25 13.01 -1.85
CA ASN A 57 -4.56 14.43 -1.94
C ASN A 57 -5.05 14.91 -3.32
N GLY A 58 -5.31 14.01 -4.27
CA GLY A 58 -5.91 14.37 -5.56
C GLY A 58 -4.94 14.51 -6.72
N ILE A 59 -3.71 14.05 -6.55
CA ILE A 59 -2.67 14.08 -7.58
C ILE A 59 -2.79 12.83 -8.46
N VAL A 60 -2.90 13.04 -9.78
CA VAL A 60 -2.93 11.98 -10.78
C VAL A 60 -1.71 12.09 -11.70
N ARG A 61 -1.02 10.97 -11.92
CA ARG A 61 0.22 10.87 -12.72
C ARG A 61 0.17 9.68 -13.68
N SER A 62 0.00 9.93 -14.97
CA SER A 62 0.14 8.95 -16.05
C SER A 62 1.55 8.91 -16.64
N ASN A 63 2.40 9.88 -16.35
CA ASN A 63 3.81 9.91 -16.76
C ASN A 63 4.76 9.61 -15.59
N LEU A 64 6.00 9.17 -15.88
CA LEU A 64 7.02 8.97 -14.87
C LEU A 64 7.40 10.31 -14.20
N PHE A 65 7.73 10.26 -12.91
CA PHE A 65 8.12 11.44 -12.13
C PHE A 65 9.14 11.07 -11.04
N PRO A 66 9.93 12.04 -10.53
CA PRO A 66 10.86 11.80 -9.44
C PRO A 66 10.13 11.32 -8.17
N ILE A 67 10.81 10.51 -7.35
CA ILE A 67 10.27 10.09 -6.04
C ILE A 67 10.02 11.34 -5.19
N PRO A 68 8.76 11.63 -4.79
CA PRO A 68 8.46 12.79 -3.97
C PRO A 68 8.86 12.57 -2.51
N ALA A 69 9.23 13.64 -1.82
CA ALA A 69 9.63 13.58 -0.41
C ALA A 69 8.44 13.32 0.54
N ALA A 70 7.25 13.83 0.20
CA ALA A 70 5.99 13.58 0.88
C ALA A 70 4.82 13.65 -0.14
N THR A 71 3.62 13.22 0.28
CA THR A 71 2.42 13.21 -0.58
C THR A 71 2.05 14.60 -1.08
N ASP A 72 2.24 15.63 -0.26
CA ASP A 72 1.89 17.02 -0.58
C ASP A 72 3.14 17.91 -0.70
N THR A 73 3.86 17.79 -1.81
CA THR A 73 5.08 18.57 -2.08
C THR A 73 5.08 19.08 -3.51
N LEU A 74 5.93 20.07 -3.80
CA LEU A 74 6.14 20.52 -5.18
C LEU A 74 6.54 19.36 -6.10
N GLY A 75 7.30 18.38 -5.60
CA GLY A 75 7.73 17.21 -6.37
C GLY A 75 6.57 16.28 -6.77
N SER A 76 5.58 16.08 -5.90
CA SER A 76 4.39 15.28 -6.23
C SER A 76 3.43 16.04 -7.15
N GLN A 77 3.28 17.37 -6.98
CA GLN A 77 2.31 18.18 -7.71
C GLN A 77 2.79 18.69 -9.08
N SER A 78 4.08 19.00 -9.24
CA SER A 78 4.59 19.61 -10.48
C SER A 78 4.43 18.69 -11.67
N PHE A 79 3.82 19.19 -12.74
CA PHE A 79 3.51 18.42 -13.95
C PHE A 79 2.58 17.23 -13.69
N ALA A 80 1.73 17.31 -12.66
CA ALA A 80 0.64 16.37 -12.51
C ALA A 80 -0.38 16.54 -13.63
N ASP A 81 -0.92 15.42 -14.11
CA ASP A 81 -1.97 15.44 -15.14
C ASP A 81 -3.27 16.02 -14.57
N GLN A 82 -3.47 15.87 -13.26
CA GLN A 82 -4.56 16.49 -12.52
C GLN A 82 -4.14 16.80 -11.08
N LEU A 83 -4.58 17.97 -10.59
CA LEU A 83 -4.60 18.35 -9.18
C LEU A 83 -6.06 18.57 -8.78
N SER A 84 -6.59 17.68 -7.95
CA SER A 84 -7.98 17.72 -7.48
C SER A 84 -8.04 17.91 -5.97
N GLY A 85 -8.52 16.91 -5.23
CA GLY A 85 -8.50 16.89 -3.78
C GLY A 85 -8.90 15.53 -3.24
N LEU A 86 -8.77 15.37 -1.91
CA LEU A 86 -9.13 14.15 -1.19
C LEU A 86 -10.50 13.60 -1.58
N PHE A 87 -11.52 14.46 -1.59
CA PHE A 87 -12.89 14.06 -1.92
C PHE A 87 -13.00 13.36 -3.28
N HIS A 88 -12.24 13.82 -4.28
CA HIS A 88 -12.25 13.24 -5.61
C HIS A 88 -11.67 11.82 -5.61
N VAL A 89 -10.50 11.63 -4.99
CA VAL A 89 -9.84 10.31 -4.94
C VAL A 89 -10.65 9.31 -4.13
N MET A 90 -11.21 9.74 -3.01
CA MET A 90 -12.08 8.87 -2.21
C MET A 90 -13.35 8.47 -2.99
N SER A 91 -13.92 9.41 -3.75
CA SER A 91 -15.06 9.10 -4.64
C SER A 91 -14.68 8.11 -5.74
N LEU A 92 -13.48 8.22 -6.32
CA LEU A 92 -12.97 7.25 -7.31
C LEU A 92 -12.78 5.86 -6.69
N GLY A 93 -12.25 5.80 -5.47
CA GLY A 93 -12.11 4.56 -4.71
C GLY A 93 -13.47 3.89 -4.47
N GLN A 94 -14.42 4.62 -3.91
CA GLN A 94 -15.76 4.12 -3.64
C GLN A 94 -16.51 3.69 -4.92
N ALA A 95 -16.34 4.42 -6.03
CA ALA A 95 -16.89 4.06 -7.34
C ALA A 95 -16.20 2.85 -7.99
N GLY A 96 -15.05 2.41 -7.44
CA GLY A 96 -14.36 1.22 -7.88
C GLY A 96 -13.38 1.43 -9.03
N HIS A 97 -12.91 2.65 -9.22
CA HIS A 97 -11.90 2.97 -10.23
C HIS A 97 -10.47 2.69 -9.77
N LEU A 98 -10.23 2.51 -8.47
CA LEU A 98 -8.89 2.21 -7.94
C LEU A 98 -8.70 0.69 -7.84
N ASN A 99 -7.79 0.14 -8.64
CA ASN A 99 -7.62 -1.31 -8.77
C ASN A 99 -6.59 -1.85 -7.78
N THR A 100 -5.43 -1.19 -7.71
CA THR A 100 -4.27 -1.68 -6.95
C THR A 100 -3.90 -0.65 -5.89
N GLY A 101 -4.01 -1.04 -4.63
CA GLY A 101 -3.61 -0.25 -3.48
C GLY A 101 -2.26 -0.67 -2.94
N PHE A 102 -1.46 0.28 -2.46
CA PHE A 102 -0.26 -0.06 -1.68
C PHE A 102 -0.29 0.54 -0.28
N LEU A 103 0.08 -0.28 0.70
CA LEU A 103 0.16 0.12 2.10
C LEU A 103 1.47 -0.34 2.74
N GLY A 104 2.00 0.49 3.63
CA GLY A 104 2.84 0.02 4.73
C GLY A 104 1.98 -0.30 5.95
N ALA A 105 2.61 -0.78 7.03
CA ALA A 105 1.91 -0.92 8.31
C ALA A 105 2.88 -0.94 9.50
N GLY A 106 2.45 -0.39 10.64
CA GLY A 106 3.08 -0.56 11.94
C GLY A 106 2.99 -2.00 12.42
N GLN A 107 1.80 -2.60 12.36
CA GLN A 107 1.58 -4.04 12.56
C GLN A 107 0.72 -4.63 11.44
N VAL A 108 0.92 -5.91 11.15
CA VAL A 108 0.09 -6.76 10.30
C VAL A 108 -0.21 -8.05 11.05
N ASP A 109 -1.43 -8.58 10.91
CA ASP A 109 -1.77 -9.89 11.44
C ASP A 109 -1.97 -10.97 10.38
N ARG A 110 -2.23 -12.20 10.83
CA ARG A 110 -2.42 -13.39 9.98
C ARG A 110 -3.56 -13.29 8.96
N PHE A 111 -4.47 -12.32 9.10
CA PHE A 111 -5.58 -12.08 8.19
C PHE A 111 -5.38 -10.82 7.35
N GLY A 112 -4.19 -10.21 7.40
CA GLY A 112 -3.85 -9.01 6.67
C GLY A 112 -4.49 -7.74 7.24
N ASN A 113 -5.00 -7.76 8.49
CA ASN A 113 -5.43 -6.53 9.15
C ASN A 113 -4.19 -5.70 9.49
N LEU A 114 -4.27 -4.39 9.27
CA LEU A 114 -3.15 -3.48 9.51
C LEU A 114 -3.42 -2.53 10.65
N ASN A 115 -2.37 -2.18 11.38
CA ASN A 115 -2.37 -1.19 12.43
C ASN A 115 -1.33 -0.11 12.19
N ASP A 116 -1.81 1.12 12.09
CA ASP A 116 -1.01 2.35 12.04
C ASP A 116 -1.59 3.40 13.00
N THR A 117 -2.31 2.96 14.04
CA THR A 117 -2.96 3.84 15.01
C THR A 117 -2.29 3.79 16.36
N CYS A 118 -2.28 2.62 17.03
CA CYS A 118 -1.72 2.52 18.37
C CYS A 118 -1.31 1.09 18.76
N VAL A 119 -0.32 0.98 19.66
CA VAL A 119 0.05 -0.26 20.36
C VAL A 119 -0.58 -0.24 21.75
N GLY A 120 -1.22 -1.33 22.15
CA GLY A 120 -1.94 -1.45 23.43
C GLY A 120 -3.33 -0.79 23.43
N ASP A 121 -3.77 -0.30 24.60
CA ASP A 121 -5.10 0.31 24.74
C ASP A 121 -5.22 1.61 23.92
N TYR A 122 -6.32 1.75 23.16
CA TYR A 122 -6.53 2.90 22.28
C TYR A 122 -6.59 4.24 23.04
N ARG A 123 -7.18 4.25 24.24
CA ARG A 123 -7.35 5.47 25.04
C ARG A 123 -6.10 5.84 25.82
N ASN A 124 -5.24 4.88 26.12
CA ASN A 124 -3.95 5.08 26.77
C ASN A 124 -2.84 4.24 26.11
N PRO A 125 -2.40 4.61 24.89
CA PRO A 125 -1.54 3.76 24.09
C PRO A 125 -0.10 3.77 24.59
N ILE A 126 0.57 2.63 24.49
CA ILE A 126 2.01 2.50 24.75
C ILE A 126 2.80 3.24 23.65
N HIS A 127 2.31 3.18 22.41
CA HIS A 127 2.86 3.88 21.26
C HIS A 127 1.74 4.40 20.37
N ARG A 128 1.87 5.63 19.86
CA ARG A 128 0.90 6.27 18.98
C ARG A 128 1.54 6.57 17.62
N TRP A 129 0.95 6.02 16.56
CA TRP A 129 1.30 6.35 15.18
C TRP A 129 0.41 7.50 14.65
N PRO A 130 0.72 8.07 13.47
CA PRO A 130 -0.08 9.13 12.86
C PRO A 130 -1.56 8.77 12.65
N GLY A 131 -1.90 7.48 12.51
CA GLY A 131 -3.26 7.00 12.26
C GLY A 131 -3.48 6.56 10.82
N SER A 132 -4.75 6.41 10.46
CA SER A 132 -5.17 5.84 9.17
C SER A 132 -4.62 6.56 7.94
N GLY A 133 -4.65 7.89 7.91
CA GLY A 133 -4.61 8.61 6.63
C GLY A 133 -5.65 8.03 5.66
N GLY A 134 -5.32 7.91 4.37
CA GLY A 134 -6.09 7.14 3.39
C GLY A 134 -5.93 5.62 3.43
N GLY A 135 -5.23 5.06 4.42
CA GLY A 135 -4.91 3.62 4.47
C GLY A 135 -6.14 2.72 4.59
N ASN A 136 -7.10 3.12 5.44
CA ASN A 136 -8.38 2.42 5.57
C ASN A 136 -9.14 2.35 4.24
N ASP A 137 -9.18 3.48 3.52
CA ASP A 137 -9.87 3.62 2.23
C ASP A 137 -9.23 2.72 1.17
N ILE A 138 -7.90 2.70 1.09
CA ILE A 138 -7.14 1.82 0.19
C ILE A 138 -7.53 0.36 0.45
N MET A 139 -7.47 -0.10 1.70
CA MET A 139 -7.77 -1.49 2.03
C MET A 139 -9.25 -1.86 1.84
N SER A 140 -10.15 -0.89 1.98
CA SER A 140 -11.60 -1.09 1.86
C SER A 140 -12.07 -1.14 0.41
N TRP A 141 -11.49 -0.31 -0.47
CA TRP A 141 -12.03 -0.08 -1.81
C TRP A 141 -11.17 -0.60 -2.96
N CYS A 142 -9.85 -0.72 -2.79
CA CYS A 142 -9.00 -1.25 -3.86
C CYS A 142 -9.30 -2.73 -4.07
N THR A 143 -9.42 -3.14 -5.34
CA THR A 143 -9.68 -4.55 -5.69
C THR A 143 -8.59 -5.47 -5.14
N ARG A 144 -7.33 -5.01 -5.18
CA ARG A 144 -6.17 -5.71 -4.62
C ARG A 144 -5.33 -4.72 -3.84
N THR A 145 -5.00 -5.05 -2.60
CA THR A 145 -4.10 -4.24 -1.78
C THR A 145 -2.82 -5.01 -1.49
N ILE A 146 -1.68 -4.39 -1.82
CA ILE A 146 -0.35 -4.95 -1.60
C ILE A 146 0.25 -4.26 -0.39
N VAL A 147 0.60 -5.05 0.62
CA VAL A 147 1.21 -4.57 1.85
C VAL A 147 2.71 -4.81 1.77
N ILE A 148 3.52 -3.79 2.06
CA ILE A 148 4.99 -3.89 2.09
C ILE A 148 5.52 -3.40 3.44
N LEU A 149 6.18 -4.28 4.17
CA LEU A 149 6.77 -3.97 5.47
C LEU A 149 7.94 -4.89 5.80
N GLU A 150 8.88 -4.41 6.61
CA GLU A 150 9.87 -5.29 7.21
C GLU A 150 9.22 -6.12 8.32
N GLN A 151 9.51 -7.42 8.29
CA GLN A 151 8.96 -8.40 9.21
C GLN A 151 9.85 -8.54 10.43
N ASP A 152 9.23 -8.29 11.59
CA ASP A 152 9.80 -8.56 12.90
C ASP A 152 8.70 -8.98 13.87
N LYS A 153 9.09 -9.45 15.06
CA LYS A 153 8.17 -9.98 16.07
C LYS A 153 7.17 -8.96 16.65
N ARG A 154 7.42 -7.65 16.48
CA ARG A 154 6.54 -6.57 16.96
C ARG A 154 5.57 -6.11 15.88
N ARG A 155 5.92 -6.31 14.61
CA ARG A 155 5.13 -5.89 13.46
C ARG A 155 4.32 -7.01 12.83
N PHE A 156 4.81 -8.25 12.85
CA PHE A 156 4.13 -9.40 12.24
C PHE A 156 3.55 -10.29 13.33
N LEU A 157 2.27 -10.11 13.62
CA LEU A 157 1.60 -10.62 14.82
C LEU A 157 0.54 -11.68 14.49
N GLU A 158 0.09 -12.42 15.50
CA GLU A 158 -1.10 -13.26 15.35
C GLU A 158 -2.38 -12.42 15.22
N LYS A 159 -2.44 -11.30 15.96
CA LYS A 159 -3.51 -10.32 15.95
C LYS A 159 -2.94 -8.94 16.24
N VAL A 160 -3.37 -7.92 15.50
CA VAL A 160 -2.96 -6.53 15.75
C VAL A 160 -3.68 -5.93 16.96
N ASP A 161 -3.08 -4.93 17.59
CA ASP A 161 -3.68 -4.25 18.74
C ASP A 161 -4.90 -3.40 18.36
N PHE A 162 -4.89 -2.84 17.14
CA PHE A 162 -5.98 -2.02 16.61
C PHE A 162 -6.10 -2.20 15.10
N ILE A 163 -7.31 -2.43 14.59
CA ILE A 163 -7.54 -2.54 13.14
C ILE A 163 -7.73 -1.13 12.56
N THR A 164 -6.67 -0.59 11.99
CA THR A 164 -6.72 0.67 11.24
C THR A 164 -7.23 0.42 9.82
N CYS A 165 -6.65 -0.59 9.15
CA CYS A 165 -7.06 -0.99 7.81
C CYS A 165 -7.61 -2.42 7.86
N PRO A 166 -8.88 -2.64 7.49
CA PRO A 166 -9.53 -3.94 7.65
C PRO A 166 -9.03 -4.91 6.58
N GLY A 167 -8.28 -5.94 6.98
CA GLY A 167 -7.94 -7.08 6.12
C GLY A 167 -9.12 -8.03 6.02
N TYR A 168 -8.90 -9.33 6.20
CA TYR A 168 -9.98 -10.31 6.28
C TYR A 168 -10.63 -10.42 7.67
N LEU A 169 -10.39 -9.44 8.56
CA LEU A 169 -11.01 -9.35 9.88
C LEU A 169 -10.72 -10.59 10.73
N ASP A 170 -11.70 -11.48 10.90
CA ASP A 170 -11.58 -12.74 11.63
C ASP A 170 -11.25 -13.95 10.75
N GLY A 171 -11.06 -13.73 9.45
CA GLY A 171 -10.74 -14.75 8.45
C GLY A 171 -11.92 -15.61 8.02
N LYS A 172 -13.15 -15.35 8.50
CA LYS A 172 -14.32 -16.09 8.02
C LYS A 172 -14.75 -15.56 6.64
N PRO A 173 -15.15 -16.46 5.73
CA PRO A 173 -15.71 -16.04 4.45
C PRO A 173 -16.94 -15.14 4.64
N GLY A 174 -17.01 -14.02 3.93
CA GLY A 174 -18.16 -13.11 3.96
C GLY A 174 -18.12 -12.02 5.04
N THR A 175 -17.22 -12.10 6.05
CA THR A 175 -17.21 -11.12 7.15
C THR A 175 -17.00 -9.68 6.65
N ARG A 176 -16.19 -9.50 5.60
CA ARG A 176 -15.96 -8.16 5.00
C ARG A 176 -17.28 -7.60 4.46
N GLU A 177 -18.01 -8.39 3.69
CA GLU A 177 -19.28 -8.03 3.07
C GLU A 177 -20.38 -7.81 4.13
N GLU A 178 -20.42 -8.64 5.18
CA GLU A 178 -21.38 -8.51 6.29
C GLU A 178 -21.27 -7.16 7.01
N ILE A 179 -20.05 -6.61 7.14
CA ILE A 179 -19.82 -5.28 7.75
C ILE A 179 -19.91 -4.12 6.73
N GLY A 180 -20.29 -4.41 5.48
CA GLY A 180 -20.49 -3.40 4.44
C GLY A 180 -19.26 -3.06 3.62
N LEU A 181 -18.15 -3.80 3.73
CA LEU A 181 -17.03 -3.65 2.79
C LEU A 181 -17.41 -4.24 1.43
N ARG A 182 -16.85 -3.65 0.37
CA ARG A 182 -17.15 -4.06 -1.00
C ARG A 182 -16.65 -5.49 -1.26
N PRO A 183 -17.42 -6.35 -1.95
CA PRO A 183 -16.93 -7.66 -2.37
C PRO A 183 -15.73 -7.56 -3.31
N ASN A 184 -14.90 -8.60 -3.33
CA ASN A 184 -13.71 -8.70 -4.20
C ASN A 184 -12.69 -7.56 -3.98
N THR A 185 -12.56 -7.07 -2.75
CA THR A 185 -11.51 -6.13 -2.32
C THR A 185 -10.74 -6.70 -1.13
N GLY A 186 -9.57 -6.14 -0.85
CA GLY A 186 -8.78 -6.47 0.35
C GLY A 186 -7.33 -6.85 0.04
N PRO A 187 -6.62 -7.43 1.04
CA PRO A 187 -5.21 -7.72 0.91
C PRO A 187 -4.99 -8.87 -0.09
N ALA A 188 -4.11 -8.65 -1.06
CA ALA A 188 -3.73 -9.64 -2.07
C ALA A 188 -2.32 -10.19 -1.87
N ALA A 189 -1.43 -9.42 -1.25
CA ALA A 189 -0.10 -9.90 -0.86
C ALA A 189 0.46 -9.07 0.30
N VAL A 190 1.26 -9.72 1.15
CA VAL A 190 2.12 -9.09 2.16
C VAL A 190 3.57 -9.41 1.80
N ILE A 191 4.35 -8.39 1.45
CA ILE A 191 5.73 -8.48 1.00
C ILE A 191 6.65 -8.02 2.12
N THR A 192 7.58 -8.89 2.50
CA THR A 192 8.52 -8.64 3.58
C THR A 192 9.96 -8.90 3.15
N ASN A 193 10.90 -8.54 4.01
CA ASN A 193 12.32 -8.85 3.84
C ASN A 193 12.61 -10.36 3.95
N LEU A 194 11.63 -11.19 4.32
CA LEU A 194 11.78 -12.65 4.49
C LEU A 194 10.98 -13.45 3.45
N GLY A 195 9.92 -12.88 2.87
CA GLY A 195 9.11 -13.59 1.88
C GLY A 195 7.88 -12.81 1.41
N ILE A 196 7.08 -13.47 0.58
CA ILE A 196 5.79 -12.96 0.09
C ILE A 196 4.71 -13.92 0.59
N TYR A 197 3.66 -13.36 1.18
CA TYR A 197 2.48 -14.10 1.67
C TYR A 197 1.26 -13.66 0.85
N GLY A 198 0.43 -14.60 0.41
CA GLY A 198 -0.79 -14.34 -0.38
C GLY A 198 -1.74 -15.53 -0.34
#